data_AF-A0A977L143-F1
#
_entry.id   AF-A0A977L143-F1
#
_cell.length_a   1.000
_cell.length_b   1.000
_cell.length_c   1.000
_cell.angle_alpha   90.00
_cell.angle_beta   90.00
_cell.angle_gamma   90.00
#
_symmetry.space_group_name_H-M   'P 1'
#
loop_
_entity.id
_entity.type
_entity.pdbx_description
1 polymer ?
#
loop_
_entity_poly.entity_id
_entity_poly.type
_entity_poly.pdbx_seq_one_letter_code
_entity_poly.pdbx_strand_id
1 'polypeptide(L)' 'MNEISFDTTKPTDNLDDILPEYNFDYRQAKPNRFVPQNEEQQLKVIVLDEDVAKIFKTPESVNKVLRALIEVMPS' A
#
# COMPACT_ATOMS: atom_id res chain seq x y z
N MET A 1 45.49 3.05 -10.32
CA MET A 1 44.05 2.75 -10.15
C MET A 1 43.90 1.24 -10.11
N ASN A 2 43.52 0.66 -8.97
CA ASN A 2 43.19 -0.76 -8.91
C ASN A 2 41.68 -0.88 -9.11
N GLU A 3 41.29 -1.62 -10.15
CA GLU A 3 39.90 -1.92 -10.45
C GLU A 3 39.37 -2.94 -9.45
N ILE A 4 38.40 -2.54 -8.63
CA ILE A 4 37.71 -3.44 -7.72
C ILE A 4 36.64 -4.15 -8.56
N SER A 5 36.92 -5.39 -8.96
CA SER A 5 35.91 -6.26 -9.59
C SER A 5 34.88 -6.65 -8.54
N PHE A 6 33.65 -6.19 -8.71
CA PHE A 6 32.51 -6.65 -7.93
C PHE A 6 32.03 -7.98 -8.51
N ASP A 7 32.53 -9.08 -7.94
CA ASP A 7 32.06 -10.42 -8.27
C ASP A 7 30.56 -10.53 -7.96
N THR A 8 29.75 -10.71 -8.99
CA THR A 8 28.28 -10.75 -8.89
C THR A 8 27.82 -12.19 -8.60
N THR A 9 28.42 -12.83 -7.61
CA THR A 9 27.95 -14.12 -7.12
C THR A 9 26.66 -13.88 -6.34
N LYS A 10 25.54 -14.45 -6.85
CA LYS A 10 24.27 -14.47 -6.12
C LYS A 10 24.54 -15.06 -4.74
N PRO A 11 24.19 -14.37 -3.63
CA PRO A 11 24.33 -14.96 -2.32
C PRO A 11 23.48 -16.22 -2.29
N THR A 12 24.13 -17.35 -2.05
CA THR A 12 23.42 -18.53 -1.60
C THR A 12 22.96 -18.19 -0.19
N ASP A 13 21.65 -18.15 0.06
CA ASP A 13 21.07 -17.99 1.40
C ASP A 13 21.41 -19.24 2.23
N ASN A 14 22.69 -19.44 2.56
CA ASN A 14 23.08 -20.31 3.65
C ASN A 14 22.68 -19.55 4.91
N LEU A 15 21.48 -19.84 5.41
CA LEU A 15 20.98 -19.34 6.69
C LEU A 15 21.95 -19.66 7.85
N ASP A 16 22.85 -20.63 7.65
CA ASP A 16 23.92 -21.00 8.57
C ASP A 16 25.01 -19.90 8.74
N ASP A 17 25.16 -18.99 7.78
CA ASP A 17 26.10 -17.86 7.86
C ASP A 17 25.53 -16.68 8.67
N ILE A 18 24.22 -16.70 8.95
CA ILE A 18 23.52 -15.67 9.73
C ILE A 18 23.46 -16.13 11.18
N LEU A 19 24.01 -15.31 12.08
CA LEU A 19 23.94 -15.61 13.51
C LEU A 19 22.47 -15.61 13.99
N PRO A 20 22.09 -16.48 14.95
CA PRO A 20 20.71 -16.60 15.41
C PRO A 20 20.05 -15.28 15.87
N GLU A 21 20.84 -14.32 16.35
CA GLU A 21 20.38 -13.01 16.80
C GLU A 21 19.79 -12.14 15.69
N TYR A 22 20.10 -12.44 14.42
CA TYR A 22 19.58 -11.72 13.25
C TYR A 22 18.26 -12.30 12.72
N ASN A 23 17.67 -13.29 13.40
CA ASN A 23 16.35 -13.81 13.07
C ASN A 23 15.24 -12.93 13.67
N PHE A 24 14.98 -11.79 13.03
CA PHE A 24 13.98 -10.83 13.50
C PHE A 24 12.55 -11.24 13.12
N ASP A 25 11.61 -11.14 14.06
CA ASP A 25 10.17 -11.21 13.75
C ASP A 25 9.70 -9.89 13.15
N TYR A 26 9.73 -9.80 11.82
CA TYR A 26 9.30 -8.62 11.08
C TYR A 26 7.82 -8.26 11.27
N ARG A 27 6.99 -9.13 11.87
CA ARG A 27 5.61 -8.79 12.24
C ARG A 27 5.55 -7.81 13.41
N GLN A 28 6.60 -7.73 14.22
CA GLN A 28 6.75 -6.76 15.32
C GLN A 28 7.57 -5.53 14.90
N ALA A 29 8.07 -5.50 13.66
CA ALA A 29 8.86 -4.38 13.18
C ALA A 29 8.01 -3.12 13.00
N LYS A 30 8.62 -1.96 13.23
CA LYS A 30 7.98 -0.69 12.91
C LYS A 30 7.78 -0.56 11.39
N PRO A 31 6.66 0.00 10.94
CA PRO A 31 6.46 0.34 9.53
C PRO A 31 7.62 1.20 9.00
N ASN A 32 8.04 0.94 7.77
CA ASN A 32 9.19 1.63 7.16
C ASN A 32 8.89 3.13 6.96
N ARG A 33 9.69 3.99 7.60
CA ARG A 33 9.56 5.47 7.54
C ARG A 33 9.87 6.08 6.17
N PHE A 34 10.50 5.33 5.28
CA PHE A 34 10.87 5.76 3.92
C PHE A 34 9.93 5.18 2.86
N VAL A 35 9.02 4.29 3.25
CA VAL A 35 7.90 3.97 2.36
C VAL A 35 7.06 5.23 2.30
N PRO A 36 6.83 5.80 1.10
CA PRO A 36 5.87 6.87 0.97
C PRO A 36 4.58 6.34 1.57
N GLN A 37 4.09 6.98 2.65
CA GLN A 37 2.69 6.83 3.00
C GLN A 37 1.97 7.32 1.75
N ASN A 38 1.46 6.40 0.92
CA ASN A 38 0.74 6.78 -0.28
C ASN A 38 -0.48 7.60 0.17
N GLU A 39 -0.32 8.92 0.25
CA GLU A 39 -1.41 9.87 0.44
C GLU A 39 -2.41 9.70 -0.72
N GLU A 40 -1.92 9.30 -1.88
CA GLU A 40 -2.68 8.99 -3.09
C GLU A 40 -3.54 7.72 -2.98
N GLN A 41 -3.25 6.83 -2.02
CA GLN A 41 -4.01 5.60 -1.78
C GLN A 41 -4.40 5.48 -0.31
N GLN A 42 -4.80 6.59 0.31
CA GLN A 42 -5.62 6.49 1.51
C GLN A 42 -6.93 5.79 1.11
N LEU A 43 -7.01 4.49 1.37
CA LEU A 43 -8.20 3.69 1.19
C LEU A 43 -9.32 4.30 2.05
N LYS A 44 -10.11 5.19 1.44
CA LYS A 44 -11.19 5.88 2.11
C LYS A 44 -12.39 4.95 2.16
N VAL A 45 -12.54 4.27 3.30
CA VAL A 45 -13.71 3.44 3.58
C VAL A 45 -14.87 4.37 3.96
N ILE A 46 -15.95 4.29 3.20
CA ILE A 46 -17.18 5.05 3.43
C ILE A 46 -18.28 4.03 3.68
N VAL A 47 -19.00 4.18 4.79
CA VAL A 47 -20.16 3.35 5.10
C VAL A 47 -21.39 4.01 4.48
N LEU A 48 -22.15 3.24 3.70
CA LEU A 48 -23.43 3.65 3.14
C LEU A 48 -24.57 3.03 3.95
N ASP A 49 -25.68 3.74 4.05
CA ASP A 49 -26.91 3.19 4.60
C ASP A 49 -27.47 2.07 3.72
N GLU A 50 -28.25 1.16 4.33
CA GLU A 50 -28.71 -0.06 3.66
C GLU A 50 -29.56 0.19 2.41
N ASP A 51 -30.35 1.24 2.41
CA ASP A 51 -31.21 1.66 1.30
C ASP A 51 -30.38 2.15 0.11
N VAL A 52 -29.32 2.93 0.37
CA VAL A 52 -28.38 3.41 -0.65
C VAL A 52 -27.54 2.25 -1.19
N ALA A 53 -27.04 1.37 -0.33
CA ALA A 53 -26.26 0.20 -0.72
C ALA A 53 -27.09 -0.85 -1.49
N LYS A 54 -28.41 -0.85 -1.35
CA LYS A 54 -29.31 -1.68 -2.18
C LYS A 54 -29.30 -1.24 -3.64
N ILE A 55 -29.15 0.05 -3.89
CA ILE A 55 -29.21 0.65 -5.23
C ILE A 55 -27.81 0.70 -5.85
N PHE A 56 -26.82 1.17 -5.09
CA PHE A 56 -25.45 1.33 -5.58
C PHE A 56 -24.57 0.17 -5.15
N LYS A 57 -24.31 -0.76 -6.09
CA LYS A 57 -23.52 -1.98 -5.85
C LYS A 57 -22.02 -1.81 -6.04
N THR A 58 -21.59 -0.74 -6.70
CA THR A 58 -20.18 -0.50 -7.00
C THR A 58 -19.78 0.91 -6.61
N PRO A 59 -18.54 1.11 -6.16
CA PRO A 59 -18.03 2.44 -5.82
C PRO A 59 -18.01 3.38 -7.03
N GLU A 60 -17.80 2.85 -8.24
CA GLU A 60 -17.83 3.63 -9.48
C GLU A 60 -19.21 4.25 -9.72
N SER A 61 -20.29 3.49 -9.50
CA SER A 61 -21.66 3.97 -9.67
C SER A 61 -22.00 5.10 -8.70
N VAL A 62 -21.59 4.97 -7.43
CA VAL A 62 -21.74 6.03 -6.42
C VAL A 62 -21.00 7.29 -6.83
N ASN A 63 -19.71 7.16 -7.16
CA ASN A 63 -18.86 8.30 -7.48
C ASN A 63 -19.32 9.05 -8.72
N LYS A 64 -19.85 8.35 -9.73
CA LYS A 64 -20.39 8.96 -10.94
C LYS A 64 -21.59 9.86 -10.64
N VAL A 65 -22.53 9.38 -9.83
CA VAL A 65 -23.72 10.16 -9.45
C VAL A 65 -23.35 11.35 -8.57
N LEU A 66 -22.49 11.15 -7.57
CA LEU A 66 -22.05 12.23 -6.69
C LEU A 66 -21.34 13.35 -7.48
N ARG A 67 -20.49 13.01 -8.45
CA ARG A 67 -19.81 14.00 -9.31
C ARG A 67 -20.79 14.78 -10.17
N ALA A 68 -21.74 14.09 -10.81
CA ALA A 68 -22.78 14.74 -11.60
C ALA A 68 -23.63 15.69 -10.73
N LEU A 69 -23.92 15.31 -9.48
CA LEU A 69 -24.66 16.16 -8.55
C LEU A 69 -23.86 17.40 -8.13
N ILE A 70 -22.55 17.25 -7.91
CA ILE A 70 -21.64 18.37 -7.60
C ILE A 70 -21.60 19.38 -8.76
N GLU A 71 -21.63 18.92 -10.01
CA GLU A 71 -21.63 19.81 -11.19
C GLU A 71 -22.95 20.59 -11.35
N VAL A 72 -24.07 20.01 -10.92
CA VAL A 72 -25.40 20.57 -11.10
C VAL A 72 -25.83 21.44 -9.91
N MET A 73 -25.27 21.22 -8.73
CA MET A 73 -25.56 22.06 -7.56
C MET A 73 -24.76 23.38 -7.63
N PRO A 74 -25.42 24.55 -7.52
CA PRO A 74 -24.71 25.82 -7.37
C PRO A 74 -24.01 25.87 -6.01
N SER A 75 -22.75 26.33 -6.02
CA SER A 75 -21.93 26.59 -4.84
C SER A 75 -22.45 27.75 -3.99
#